data_AF-A0A0M2SI34-F1
#
_entry.id   AF-A0A0M2SI34-F1
#
_cell.length_a   1.000
_cell.length_b   1.000
_cell.length_c   1.000
_cell.angle_alpha   90.00
_cell.angle_beta   90.00
_cell.angle_gamma   90.00
#
_symmetry.space_group_name_H-M   'P 1'
#
loop_
_entity.id
_entity.type
_entity.pdbx_description
1 polymer ?
#
loop_
_entity_poly.entity_id
_entity_poly.type
_entity_poly.pdbx_seq_one_letter_code
_entity_poly.pdbx_strand_id
1 'polypeptide(L)'
;MVTYLCKMAGVSRSGYYTWIKADHKRAERLENDWKDYELIKEIFDYKKGRAGTLVIKMILENDKNVIMNHKKIRRIMRKFNLVTKIRQMNPYRKMAKANQEHKALPNILNREFGQDVPGKVYLTDITYVYYGSGRPAYLSCVKDVSTREIVAYHLSTNLKMDIV
;
A
#
# COMPACT_ATOMS: atom_id res chain seq x y z
N MET A 1 -15.56 39.91 -35.23
CA MET A 1 -15.24 38.47 -35.31
C MET A 1 -14.97 37.83 -33.94
N VAL A 2 -13.85 38.14 -33.26
CA VAL A 2 -13.43 37.46 -32.00
C VAL A 2 -14.48 37.56 -30.89
N THR A 3 -15.12 38.71 -30.69
CA THR A 3 -16.15 38.89 -29.66
C THR A 3 -17.40 38.05 -29.89
N TYR A 4 -17.77 37.84 -31.15
CA TYR A 4 -18.90 36.99 -31.53
C TYR A 4 -18.59 35.51 -31.23
N LEU A 5 -17.40 35.05 -31.62
CA LEU A 5 -16.93 33.68 -31.34
C LEU A 5 -16.78 33.41 -29.84
N CYS A 6 -16.22 34.36 -29.07
CA CYS A 6 -16.11 34.24 -27.61
C CYS A 6 -17.50 34.15 -26.94
N LYS A 7 -18.48 34.94 -27.40
CA LYS A 7 -19.87 34.85 -26.91
C LYS A 7 -20.50 33.50 -27.22
N MET A 8 -20.35 33.00 -28.44
CA MET A 8 -20.84 31.67 -28.82
C MET A 8 -20.20 30.54 -27.98
N ALA A 9 -18.91 30.64 -27.69
CA ALA A 9 -18.17 29.65 -26.92
C ALA A 9 -18.30 29.83 -25.38
N GLY A 10 -19.05 30.82 -24.91
CA GLY A 10 -19.25 31.07 -23.47
C GLY A 10 -18.00 31.53 -22.72
N VAL A 11 -17.00 32.11 -23.40
CA VAL A 11 -15.75 32.58 -22.79
C VAL A 11 -15.61 34.09 -22.86
N SER A 12 -14.92 34.69 -21.88
CA SER A 12 -14.63 36.12 -21.92
C SER A 12 -13.53 36.43 -22.95
N ARG A 13 -13.61 37.61 -23.58
CA ARG A 13 -12.59 38.08 -24.53
C ARG A 13 -11.21 38.20 -23.85
N SER A 14 -11.17 38.64 -22.60
CA SER A 14 -9.93 38.71 -21.82
C SER A 14 -9.36 37.31 -21.54
N GLY A 15 -10.21 36.34 -21.21
CA GLY A 15 -9.82 34.94 -21.04
C GLY A 15 -9.20 34.34 -22.31
N TYR A 16 -9.79 34.62 -23.47
CA TYR A 16 -9.26 34.18 -24.77
C TYR A 16 -7.84 34.71 -25.03
N TYR A 17 -7.61 36.02 -24.89
CA TYR A 17 -6.26 36.56 -25.11
C TYR A 17 -5.26 36.12 -24.05
N THR A 18 -5.68 35.93 -22.79
CA THR A 18 -4.82 35.33 -21.75
C THR A 18 -4.45 33.89 -22.12
N TRP A 19 -5.40 33.11 -22.64
CA TRP A 19 -5.16 31.75 -23.11
C TRP A 19 -4.19 31.72 -24.29
N ILE A 20 -4.28 32.66 -25.24
CA ILE A 20 -3.31 32.78 -26.34
C ILE A 20 -1.93 33.17 -25.81
N LYS A 21 -1.84 34.18 -24.94
CA LYS A 21 -0.56 34.62 -24.38
C LYS A 21 0.14 33.52 -23.60
N ALA A 22 -0.61 32.64 -22.94
CA ALA A 22 -0.08 31.52 -22.17
C ALA A 22 0.35 30.31 -23.01
N ASP A 23 0.26 30.38 -24.35
CA ASP A 23 0.49 29.23 -25.22
C ASP A 23 1.90 28.63 -25.08
N HIS A 24 2.93 29.49 -25.11
CA HIS A 24 4.33 29.08 -24.89
C HIS A 24 4.52 28.32 -23.57
N LYS A 25 3.91 28.80 -22.47
CA LYS A 25 4.00 28.13 -21.15
C LYS A 25 3.30 26.78 -21.14
N ARG A 26 2.21 26.63 -21.90
CA ARG A 26 1.53 25.33 -22.04
C ARG A 26 2.39 24.35 -22.84
N ALA A 27 3.01 24.81 -23.92
CA ALA A 27 3.92 24.00 -24.72
C ALA A 27 5.10 23.51 -23.89
N GLU A 28 5.75 24.40 -23.13
CA GLU A 28 6.85 24.05 -22.22
C GLU A 28 6.41 23.05 -21.13
N ARG A 29 5.22 23.24 -20.55
CA ARG A 29 4.67 22.28 -19.58
C ARG A 29 4.41 20.91 -20.21
N LEU A 30 3.94 20.87 -21.46
CA LEU A 30 3.73 19.62 -22.20
C LEU A 30 5.04 18.89 -22.44
N GLU A 31 6.09 19.62 -22.83
CA GLU A 31 7.43 19.06 -23.04
C GLU A 31 8.03 18.51 -21.74
N ASN A 32 7.92 19.26 -20.64
CA ASN A 32 8.38 18.81 -19.33
C ASN A 32 7.61 17.56 -18.87
N ASP A 33 6.28 17.54 -19.05
CA ASP A 33 5.47 16.36 -18.75
C ASP A 33 5.88 15.14 -19.60
N TRP A 34 6.34 15.35 -20.83
CA TRP A 34 6.82 14.27 -21.70
C TRP A 34 8.15 13.69 -21.20
N LYS A 35 9.10 14.55 -20.81
CA LYS A 35 10.38 14.12 -20.20
C LYS A 35 10.15 13.33 -18.91
N ASP A 36 9.27 13.82 -18.04
CA ASP A 36 8.89 13.09 -16.82
C ASP A 36 8.23 11.74 -17.14
N TYR A 37 7.40 11.71 -18.18
CA TYR A 37 6.71 10.50 -18.62
C TYR A 37 7.68 9.43 -19.12
N GLU A 38 8.70 9.79 -19.90
CA GLU A 38 9.70 8.85 -20.40
C GLU A 38 10.42 8.12 -19.25
N LEU A 39 10.86 8.88 -18.24
CA LEU A 39 11.48 8.31 -17.03
C LEU A 39 10.54 7.38 -16.27
N ILE A 40 9.28 7.80 -16.09
CA ILE A 40 8.25 7.00 -15.40
C ILE A 40 7.95 5.73 -16.18
N LYS A 41 7.84 5.83 -17.51
CA LYS A 41 7.50 4.72 -18.41
C LYS A 41 8.59 3.68 -18.42
N GLU A 42 9.85 4.07 -18.50
CA GLU A 42 10.99 3.15 -18.45
C GLU A 42 10.94 2.28 -17.18
N ILE A 43 10.71 2.89 -16.02
CA ILE A 43 10.58 2.17 -14.74
C ILE A 43 9.34 1.28 -14.74
N PHE A 44 8.23 1.79 -15.26
CA PHE A 44 6.97 1.07 -15.32
C PHE A 44 7.08 -0.20 -16.19
N ASP A 45 7.71 -0.09 -17.35
CA ASP A 45 7.95 -1.18 -18.30
C ASP A 45 8.96 -2.19 -17.75
N TYR A 46 10.05 -1.72 -17.13
CA TYR A 46 11.02 -2.56 -16.41
C TYR A 46 10.33 -3.41 -15.32
N LYS A 47 9.38 -2.83 -14.58
CA LYS A 47 8.57 -3.54 -13.59
C LYS A 47 7.35 -4.25 -14.17
N LYS A 48 7.26 -4.41 -15.50
CA LYS A 48 6.19 -5.12 -16.23
C LYS A 48 4.78 -4.57 -15.92
N GLY A 49 4.69 -3.27 -15.70
CA GLY A 49 3.47 -2.55 -15.34
C GLY A 49 2.93 -2.81 -13.94
N ARG A 50 3.75 -3.37 -13.03
CA ARG A 50 3.37 -3.67 -11.64
C ARG A 50 3.76 -2.57 -10.65
N ALA A 51 4.53 -1.58 -11.09
CA ALA A 51 4.93 -0.47 -10.26
C ALA A 51 3.82 0.58 -10.18
N GLY A 52 3.40 0.91 -8.96
CA GLY A 52 2.55 2.06 -8.68
C GLY A 52 3.37 3.32 -8.38
N THR A 53 2.68 4.43 -8.12
CA THR A 53 3.28 5.75 -7.90
C THR A 53 4.41 5.77 -6.85
N LEU A 54 4.23 5.10 -5.69
CA LEU A 54 5.22 5.12 -4.62
C LEU A 54 6.47 4.30 -4.96
N VAL A 55 6.28 3.16 -5.63
CA VAL A 55 7.40 2.32 -6.09
C VAL A 55 8.22 3.06 -7.14
N ILE A 56 7.55 3.74 -8.08
CA ILE A 56 8.21 4.57 -9.08
C ILE A 56 9.00 5.71 -8.42
N LYS A 57 8.42 6.38 -7.41
CA LYS A 57 9.14 7.41 -6.62
C LYS A 57 10.43 6.85 -5.99
N MET A 58 10.32 5.71 -5.31
CA MET A 58 11.48 5.09 -4.65
C MET A 58 12.58 4.74 -5.64
N ILE A 59 12.24 4.20 -6.81
CA ILE A 59 13.22 3.86 -7.86
C ILE A 59 13.85 5.12 -8.46
N LEU A 60 13.04 6.16 -8.73
CA LEU A 60 13.56 7.44 -9.21
C LEU A 60 14.57 8.03 -8.22
N GLU A 61 14.27 8.00 -6.93
CA GLU A 61 15.14 8.57 -5.89
C GLU A 61 16.42 7.72 -5.68
N ASN A 62 16.28 6.40 -5.56
CA ASN A 62 17.41 5.53 -5.20
C ASN A 62 18.30 5.14 -6.38
N ASP A 63 17.71 4.87 -7.56
CA ASP A 63 18.45 4.29 -8.69
C ASP A 63 18.83 5.36 -9.71
N LYS A 64 18.10 6.48 -9.76
CA LYS A 64 18.30 7.56 -10.74
C LYS A 64 18.67 8.91 -10.13
N ASN A 65 18.68 9.06 -8.80
CA ASN A 65 18.90 10.33 -8.10
C ASN A 65 17.94 11.47 -8.57
N VAL A 66 16.73 11.12 -9.02
CA VAL A 66 15.71 12.07 -9.48
C VAL A 66 14.65 12.21 -8.40
N ILE A 67 14.55 13.40 -7.81
CA ILE A 67 13.52 13.71 -6.80
C ILE A 67 12.25 14.17 -7.52
N MET A 68 11.22 13.33 -7.48
CA MET A 68 9.91 13.66 -8.04
C MET A 68 8.78 13.42 -7.05
N ASN A 69 7.94 14.45 -6.81
CA ASN A 69 6.81 14.33 -5.91
C ASN A 69 5.82 13.27 -6.40
N HIS A 70 5.37 12.38 -5.51
CA HIS A 70 4.38 11.34 -5.81
C HIS A 70 3.08 11.89 -6.43
N LYS A 71 2.65 13.12 -6.10
CA LYS A 71 1.49 13.77 -6.75
C LYS A 71 1.74 14.06 -8.22
N LYS A 72 2.96 14.49 -8.58
CA LYS A 72 3.38 14.74 -9.97
C LYS A 72 3.43 13.42 -10.74
N ILE A 73 4.07 12.39 -10.18
CA ILE A 73 4.11 11.04 -10.77
C ILE A 73 2.70 10.53 -11.04
N ARG A 74 1.79 10.61 -10.05
CA ARG A 74 0.40 10.19 -10.21
C ARG A 74 -0.34 10.96 -11.31
N ARG A 75 -0.14 12.28 -11.41
CA ARG A 75 -0.72 13.11 -12.47
C ARG A 75 -0.22 12.69 -13.85
N ILE A 76 1.09 12.47 -14.01
CA ILE A 76 1.69 12.03 -15.26
C ILE A 76 1.18 10.64 -15.65
N MET A 77 1.19 9.68 -14.73
CA MET A 77 0.63 8.34 -14.98
C MET A 77 -0.81 8.40 -15.47
N ARG A 78 -1.67 9.23 -14.85
CA ARG A 78 -3.05 9.42 -15.31
C ARG A 78 -3.13 10.08 -16.69
N LYS A 79 -2.33 11.13 -16.91
CA LYS A 79 -2.30 11.87 -18.18
C LYS A 79 -1.97 10.96 -19.37
N PHE A 80 -1.05 10.01 -19.18
CA PHE A 80 -0.60 9.07 -20.22
C PHE A 80 -1.18 7.66 -20.06
N ASN A 81 -2.23 7.49 -19.26
CA ASN A 81 -2.94 6.23 -19.07
C ASN A 81 -2.06 5.03 -18.64
N LEU A 82 -1.04 5.27 -17.80
CA LEU A 82 -0.23 4.23 -17.18
C LEU A 82 -0.98 3.62 -15.99
N VAL A 83 -1.70 2.53 -16.23
CA VAL A 83 -2.50 1.83 -15.22
C VAL A 83 -1.75 0.60 -14.70
N THR A 84 -1.44 0.60 -13.41
CA THR A 84 -0.74 -0.53 -12.76
C THR A 84 -1.59 -1.80 -12.80
N LYS A 85 -0.97 -2.91 -13.23
CA LYS A 85 -1.58 -4.24 -13.19
C LYS A 85 -1.68 -4.70 -11.73
N ILE A 86 -2.88 -4.66 -11.19
CA ILE A 86 -3.17 -5.21 -9.86
C ILE A 86 -3.09 -6.73 -9.95
N ARG A 87 -2.28 -7.36 -9.09
CA ARG A 87 -2.21 -8.83 -8.99
C ARG A 87 -3.56 -9.34 -8.51
N GLN A 88 -4.32 -9.98 -9.39
CA GLN A 88 -5.50 -10.73 -8.98
C GLN A 88 -5.07 -12.01 -8.26
N MET A 89 -5.82 -12.40 -7.24
CA MET A 89 -5.59 -13.65 -6.52
C MET A 89 -5.88 -14.82 -7.46
N ASN A 90 -4.99 -15.81 -7.50
CA ASN A 90 -5.19 -16.99 -8.36
C ASN A 90 -6.48 -17.74 -7.93
N PRO A 91 -7.47 -17.91 -8.83
CA PRO A 91 -8.75 -18.55 -8.51
C PRO A 91 -8.59 -19.94 -7.91
N TYR A 92 -7.66 -20.75 -8.43
CA TYR A 92 -7.40 -22.11 -7.93
C TYR A 92 -6.82 -22.10 -6.52
N ARG A 93 -5.93 -21.15 -6.20
CA ARG A 93 -5.43 -21.00 -4.81
C ARG A 93 -6.53 -20.54 -3.86
N LYS A 94 -7.45 -19.70 -4.33
CA LYS A 94 -8.62 -19.28 -3.55
C LYS A 94 -9.54 -20.46 -3.28
N MET A 95 -9.83 -21.29 -4.30
CA MET A 95 -10.63 -22.50 -4.17
C MET A 95 -9.97 -23.54 -3.26
N ALA A 96 -8.68 -23.82 -3.43
CA ALA A 96 -7.95 -24.75 -2.57
C ALA A 96 -7.95 -24.32 -1.09
N LYS A 97 -7.85 -23.01 -0.82
CA LYS A 97 -7.97 -22.46 0.54
C LYS A 97 -9.39 -22.54 1.10
N ALA A 98 -10.42 -22.43 0.25
CA ALA A 98 -11.81 -22.59 0.64
C ALA A 98 -12.20 -24.05 0.88
N ASN A 99 -11.57 -24.99 0.15
CA ASN A 99 -11.78 -26.43 0.26
C ASN A 99 -10.91 -27.08 1.35
N GLN A 100 -9.97 -26.34 1.94
CA GLN A 100 -9.40 -26.75 3.21
C GLN A 100 -10.52 -26.69 4.24
N GLU A 101 -10.85 -27.83 4.85
CA GLU A 101 -11.71 -27.93 6.03
C GLU A 101 -11.07 -27.16 7.18
N HIS A 102 -11.16 -25.83 7.13
CA HIS A 102 -11.19 -25.08 8.35
C HIS A 102 -12.51 -25.48 9.01
N LYS A 103 -12.44 -26.26 10.09
CA LYS A 103 -13.46 -26.19 11.13
C LYS A 103 -13.45 -24.75 11.63
N ALA A 104 -14.09 -23.86 10.89
CA ALA A 104 -14.34 -22.49 11.29
C ALA A 104 -15.35 -22.60 12.43
N LEU A 105 -14.82 -22.87 13.62
CA LEU A 105 -15.60 -22.86 14.83
C LEU A 105 -16.17 -21.44 14.98
N PRO A 106 -17.41 -21.31 15.46
CA PRO A 106 -17.96 -20.00 15.76
C PRO A 106 -17.01 -19.27 16.70
N ASN A 107 -16.69 -18.00 16.40
CA ASN A 107 -15.88 -17.17 17.28
C ASN A 107 -16.75 -16.78 18.49
N ILE A 108 -16.75 -17.60 19.53
CA ILE A 108 -17.58 -17.40 20.72
C ILE A 108 -17.18 -16.10 21.45
N LEU A 109 -15.90 -15.73 21.42
CA LEU A 109 -15.40 -14.55 22.12
C LEU A 109 -15.83 -13.23 21.46
N ASN A 110 -16.00 -13.20 20.14
CA ASN A 110 -16.47 -12.01 19.39
C ASN A 110 -15.83 -10.66 19.77
N ARG A 111 -14.53 -10.66 20.14
CA ARG A 111 -13.77 -9.48 20.61
C ARG A 111 -14.30 -8.84 21.91
N GLU A 112 -15.07 -9.58 22.70
CA GLU A 112 -15.52 -9.16 24.03
C GLU A 112 -14.41 -9.33 25.08
N PHE A 113 -13.39 -8.47 25.02
CA PHE A 113 -12.25 -8.49 25.95
C PHE A 113 -12.52 -7.80 27.30
N GLY A 114 -13.72 -7.25 27.51
CA GLY A 114 -14.15 -6.69 28.80
C GLY A 114 -14.76 -7.77 29.69
N GLN A 115 -13.98 -8.78 30.08
CA GLN A 115 -14.45 -9.85 30.97
C GLN A 115 -14.03 -9.52 32.41
N ASP A 116 -14.99 -9.52 33.34
CA ASP A 116 -14.74 -9.22 34.77
C ASP A 116 -14.41 -10.45 35.61
N VAL A 117 -14.39 -11.64 34.99
CA VAL A 117 -14.13 -12.92 35.68
C VAL A 117 -12.75 -13.44 35.29
N PRO A 118 -11.78 -13.47 36.23
CA PRO A 118 -10.48 -14.10 36.03
C PRO A 118 -10.58 -15.58 35.64
N GLY A 119 -9.66 -16.02 34.79
CA GLY A 119 -9.55 -17.40 34.34
C GLY A 119 -10.62 -17.88 33.35
N LYS A 120 -11.52 -17.00 32.91
CA LYS A 120 -12.58 -17.34 31.95
C LYS A 120 -12.10 -17.35 30.49
N VAL A 121 -11.23 -16.41 30.13
CA VAL A 121 -10.71 -16.25 28.76
C VAL A 121 -9.22 -15.99 28.83
N TYR A 122 -8.45 -16.81 28.10
CA TYR A 122 -7.02 -16.64 27.94
C TYR A 122 -6.67 -16.25 26.51
N LEU A 123 -5.74 -15.32 26.37
CA LEU A 123 -5.12 -14.96 25.11
C LEU A 123 -3.75 -15.60 25.05
N THR A 124 -3.41 -16.17 23.89
CA THR A 124 -2.09 -16.74 23.65
C THR A 124 -1.47 -16.07 22.45
N ASP A 125 -0.21 -15.68 22.57
CA ASP A 125 0.57 -15.16 21.46
C ASP A 125 2.01 -15.66 21.54
N ILE A 126 2.64 -15.81 20.37
CA ILE A 126 4.05 -16.16 20.24
C ILE A 126 4.77 -14.96 19.65
N THR A 127 5.70 -14.40 20.42
CA THR A 127 6.53 -13.27 19.99
C THR A 127 8.00 -13.63 20.00
N TYR A 128 8.81 -12.84 19.31
CA TYR A 128 10.25 -13.05 19.22
C TYR A 128 10.98 -12.07 20.12
N VAL A 129 11.88 -12.59 20.96
CA VAL A 129 12.76 -11.78 21.80
C VAL A 129 14.20 -12.04 21.35
N TYR A 130 14.93 -10.99 21.02
CA TYR A 130 16.34 -11.11 20.63
C TYR A 130 17.24 -11.01 21.85
N TYR A 131 18.27 -11.85 21.92
CA TYR A 131 19.22 -11.87 23.01
C TYR A 131 20.67 -12.11 22.52
N GLY A 132 21.64 -11.67 23.33
CA GLY A 132 23.06 -11.79 23.01
C GLY A 132 23.42 -11.15 21.67
N SER A 133 24.11 -11.90 20.80
CA SER A 133 24.55 -11.48 19.47
C SER A 133 23.42 -11.45 18.40
N GLY A 134 22.18 -11.18 18.80
CA GLY A 134 21.03 -11.10 17.89
C GLY A 134 20.38 -12.45 17.58
N ARG A 135 20.53 -13.44 18.47
CA ARG A 135 19.81 -14.72 18.33
C ARG A 135 18.35 -14.55 18.73
N PRO A 136 17.38 -15.03 17.93
CA PRO A 136 15.98 -14.99 18.32
C PRO A 136 15.64 -16.12 19.28
N ALA A 137 14.87 -15.80 20.32
CA ALA A 137 14.11 -16.75 21.13
C ALA A 137 12.61 -16.52 20.88
N TYR A 138 11.83 -17.59 20.96
CA TYR A 138 10.39 -17.58 20.82
C TYR A 138 9.77 -17.62 22.22
N LEU A 139 9.05 -16.56 22.56
CA LEU A 139 8.32 -16.42 23.81
C LEU A 139 6.84 -16.66 23.53
N SER A 140 6.31 -17.77 24.06
CA SER A 140 4.89 -18.07 24.08
C SER A 140 4.31 -17.64 25.42
N CYS A 141 3.33 -16.73 25.42
CA CYS A 141 2.70 -16.23 26.64
C CYS A 141 1.22 -16.56 26.67
N VAL A 142 0.71 -16.88 27.86
CA VAL A 142 -0.72 -17.00 28.16
C VAL A 142 -1.09 -15.82 29.05
N LYS A 143 -2.02 -14.99 28.58
CA LYS A 143 -2.51 -13.79 29.26
C LYS A 143 -3.97 -13.97 29.66
N ASP A 144 -4.30 -13.69 30.91
CA ASP A 144 -5.70 -13.58 31.33
C ASP A 144 -6.28 -12.26 30.81
N VAL A 145 -7.46 -12.32 30.18
CA VAL A 145 -8.17 -11.13 29.68
C VAL A 145 -8.60 -10.20 30.83
N SER A 146 -9.04 -10.78 31.95
CA SER A 146 -9.63 -10.02 33.05
C SER A 146 -8.59 -9.27 33.87
N THR A 147 -7.58 -10.00 34.38
CA THR A 147 -6.51 -9.39 35.20
C THR A 147 -5.44 -8.70 34.37
N ARG A 148 -5.34 -9.03 33.07
CA ARG A 148 -4.29 -8.60 32.14
C ARG A 148 -2.89 -9.11 32.51
N GLU A 149 -2.79 -10.08 33.41
CA GLU A 149 -1.53 -10.66 33.83
C GLU A 149 -1.11 -11.83 32.93
N ILE A 150 0.20 -12.08 32.86
CA ILE A 150 0.74 -13.27 32.22
C ILE A 150 0.72 -14.40 33.23
N VAL A 151 -0.16 -15.39 33.02
CA VAL A 151 -0.35 -16.52 33.94
C VAL A 151 0.60 -17.67 33.66
N ALA A 152 1.11 -17.77 32.44
CA ALA A 152 2.11 -18.75 32.03
C ALA A 152 2.93 -18.23 30.86
N TYR A 153 4.18 -18.65 30.77
CA TYR A 153 5.04 -18.38 29.62
C TYR A 153 6.01 -19.52 29.39
N HIS A 154 6.45 -19.68 28.14
CA HIS A 154 7.48 -20.62 27.75
C HIS A 154 8.43 -19.95 26.76
N LEU A 155 9.73 -20.08 27.01
CA LEU A 155 10.78 -19.55 26.15
C LEU A 155 11.51 -20.71 25.48
N SER A 156 11.63 -20.67 24.15
CA SER A 156 12.36 -21.67 23.37
C SER A 156 13.28 -21.01 22.35
N THR A 157 14.35 -21.70 21.98
CA THR A 157 15.21 -21.32 20.84
C THR A 157 14.65 -21.79 19.50
N ASN A 158 13.56 -22.58 19.51
CA ASN A 158 12.90 -23.10 18.33
C ASN A 158 11.36 -23.07 18.47
N LEU A 159 10.65 -23.17 17.35
CA LEU A 159 9.18 -23.14 17.30
C LEU A 159 8.54 -24.55 17.41
N LYS A 160 9.32 -25.58 17.76
CA LYS A 160 8.80 -26.95 17.86
C LYS A 160 8.09 -27.12 19.20
N MET A 161 6.90 -27.73 19.16
CA MET A 161 6.28 -28.32 20.35
C MET A 161 6.67 -29.78 20.42
N ASP A 162 7.21 -30.23 21.54
CA ASP A 162 7.23 -31.66 21.84
C ASP A 162 5.77 -32.06 22.11
N ILE A 163 5.23 -32.88 21.23
CA ILE A 163 3.89 -33.46 21.41
C ILE A 163 4.05 -34.51 22.52
N VAL A 164 3.44 -34.24 23.67
CA VAL A 164 3.23 -35.24 24.74
C VAL A 164 1.95 -36.00 24.46
#